data_AF-A0A968RUX2-F1
#
_entry.id   AF-A0A968RUX2-F1
#
_cell.length_a   1.000
_cell.length_b   1.000
_cell.length_c   1.000
_cell.angle_alpha   90.00
_cell.angle_beta   90.00
_cell.angle_gamma   90.00
#
_symmetry.space_group_name_H-M   'P 1'
#
loop_
_entity.id
_entity.type
_entity.pdbx_description
1 polymer ?
#
loop_
_entity_poly.entity_id
_entity_poly.type
_entity_poly.pdbx_seq_one_letter_code
_entity_poly.pdbx_strand_id
1 'polypeptide(L)'
;MEDRKILKQHLGQLESYFHGTSSGVDPLICYLNAPVLITPSSINTVSLPAPSEHFHLFLLDSQQPRSTGQLVSWFLAQCEDNNYFHRIEAEFIPLVQEAIELLLTSDWEALLENMHHISWFQFKYFEPMIPSTLRNVWLQGLSSDWFKLKLCGAGGGGFFLGITNDLPRLQQEIPFVLSLRL
;
A
#
# COMPACT_ATOMS: atom_id res chain seq x y z
N MET A 1 -2.40 -15.50 -26.80
CA MET A 1 -2.31 -14.90 -25.45
C MET A 1 -2.95 -13.54 -25.55
N GLU A 2 -4.08 -13.35 -24.87
CA GLU A 2 -4.75 -12.05 -24.82
C GLU A 2 -3.84 -11.05 -24.10
N ASP A 3 -3.66 -9.86 -24.69
CA ASP A 3 -2.79 -8.84 -24.12
C ASP A 3 -3.38 -8.38 -22.78
N ARG A 4 -2.64 -8.59 -21.68
CA ARG A 4 -3.08 -8.24 -20.32
C ARG A 4 -3.40 -6.75 -20.19
N LYS A 5 -2.85 -5.89 -21.06
CA LYS A 5 -3.24 -4.47 -21.15
C LYS A 5 -4.66 -4.30 -21.69
N ILE A 6 -5.05 -5.06 -22.72
CA ILE A 6 -6.41 -5.07 -23.26
C ILE A 6 -7.38 -5.58 -22.20
N LEU A 7 -7.02 -6.65 -21.48
CA LEU A 7 -7.83 -7.16 -20.37
C LEU A 7 -8.03 -6.12 -19.27
N LYS A 8 -6.96 -5.45 -18.82
CA LYS A 8 -7.04 -4.34 -17.84
C LYS A 8 -7.97 -3.22 -18.33
N GLN A 9 -7.89 -2.87 -19.62
CA GLN A 9 -8.75 -1.84 -20.21
C GLN A 9 -10.23 -2.24 -20.21
N HIS A 10 -10.56 -3.46 -20.64
CA HIS A 10 -11.94 -3.97 -20.63
C HIS A 10 -12.52 -4.02 -19.20
N LEU A 11 -11.71 -4.50 -18.25
CA LEU A 11 -12.10 -4.55 -16.84
C LEU A 11 -12.27 -3.16 -16.22
N GLY A 12 -11.39 -2.21 -16.57
CA GLY A 12 -11.52 -0.81 -16.16
C GLY A 12 -12.78 -0.15 -16.70
N GLN A 13 -13.19 -0.45 -17.95
CA GLN A 13 -14.45 0.03 -18.52
C GLN A 13 -15.67 -0.54 -17.78
N LEU A 14 -15.64 -1.84 -17.45
CA LEU A 14 -16.71 -2.49 -16.69
C LEU A 14 -16.85 -1.91 -15.28
N GLU A 15 -15.75 -1.70 -14.55
CA GLU A 15 -15.80 -1.13 -13.20
C GLU A 15 -16.19 0.35 -13.22
N SER A 16 -15.74 1.09 -14.24
CA SER A 16 -16.12 2.50 -14.44
C SER A 16 -17.62 2.68 -14.65
N TYR A 17 -18.31 1.70 -15.25
CA TYR A 17 -19.77 1.71 -15.37
C TYR A 17 -20.51 1.73 -14.02
N PHE A 18 -19.93 1.12 -12.98
CA PHE A 18 -20.53 1.07 -11.64
C PHE A 18 -19.99 2.13 -10.68
N HIS A 19 -18.72 2.55 -10.83
CA HIS A 19 -18.00 3.37 -9.85
C HIS A 19 -17.37 4.65 -10.43
N GLY A 20 -17.67 5.00 -11.69
CA GLY A 20 -17.23 6.24 -12.34
C GLY A 20 -15.88 6.11 -13.02
N THR A 21 -14.77 6.18 -12.27
CA THR A 21 -13.41 6.08 -12.83
C THR A 21 -12.65 4.95 -12.16
N SER A 22 -12.22 3.98 -12.96
CA SER A 22 -11.42 2.86 -12.49
C SER A 22 -10.09 2.77 -13.26
N SER A 23 -9.04 2.36 -12.54
CA SER A 23 -7.76 2.00 -13.13
C SER A 23 -7.77 0.61 -13.79
N GLY A 24 -8.80 -0.21 -13.55
CA GLY A 24 -8.92 -1.60 -13.97
C GLY A 24 -7.98 -2.56 -13.26
N VAL A 25 -7.24 -2.10 -12.25
CA VAL A 25 -6.22 -2.90 -11.53
C VAL A 25 -6.88 -3.89 -10.58
N ASP A 26 -7.84 -3.45 -9.77
CA ASP A 26 -8.47 -4.32 -8.77
C ASP A 26 -9.21 -5.51 -9.41
N PRO A 27 -10.05 -5.32 -10.46
CA PRO A 27 -10.68 -6.45 -11.12
C PRO A 27 -9.68 -7.35 -11.85
N LEU A 28 -8.58 -6.80 -12.38
CA LEU A 28 -7.53 -7.58 -13.02
C LEU A 28 -6.83 -8.50 -12.02
N ILE A 29 -6.50 -7.99 -10.83
CA ILE A 29 -5.89 -8.79 -9.75
C ILE A 29 -6.87 -9.87 -9.30
N CYS A 30 -8.15 -9.55 -9.11
CA CYS A 30 -9.18 -10.54 -8.78
C CYS A 30 -9.33 -11.62 -9.85
N TYR A 31 -9.27 -11.25 -11.12
CA TYR A 31 -9.39 -12.20 -12.23
C TYR A 31 -8.17 -13.13 -12.34
N LEU A 32 -6.96 -12.58 -12.21
CA LEU A 32 -5.72 -13.36 -12.30
C LEU A 32 -5.46 -14.22 -11.06
N ASN A 33 -6.01 -13.82 -9.91
CA ASN A 33 -5.79 -14.44 -8.61
C ASN A 33 -4.29 -14.72 -8.32
N ALA A 34 -3.45 -13.74 -8.68
CA ALA A 34 -2.00 -13.85 -8.60
C ALA A 34 -1.37 -12.47 -8.31
N PRO A 35 -0.17 -12.43 -7.71
CA PRO A 35 0.61 -11.20 -7.58
C PRO A 35 0.96 -10.63 -8.95
N VAL A 36 0.78 -9.32 -9.14
CA VAL A 36 1.01 -8.65 -10.43
C VAL A 36 2.02 -7.52 -10.26
N LEU A 37 3.10 -7.56 -11.02
CA LEU A 37 4.03 -6.46 -11.21
C LEU A 37 3.60 -5.63 -12.42
N ILE A 38 3.24 -4.37 -12.16
CA ILE A 38 2.83 -3.40 -13.19
C ILE A 38 3.97 -2.41 -13.40
N THR A 39 4.41 -2.29 -14.65
CA THR A 39 5.39 -1.30 -15.11
C THR A 39 4.74 -0.42 -16.19
N PRO A 40 5.34 0.72 -16.57
CA PRO A 40 4.82 1.53 -17.68
C PRO A 40 4.66 0.74 -18.99
N SER A 41 5.52 -0.28 -19.19
CA SER A 41 5.56 -1.07 -20.43
C SER A 41 4.85 -2.41 -20.35
N SER A 42 4.59 -2.98 -19.17
CA SER A 42 4.10 -4.36 -19.05
C SER A 42 3.32 -4.66 -17.77
N ILE A 43 2.52 -5.72 -17.82
CA ILE A 43 1.76 -6.28 -16.71
C ILE A 43 2.10 -7.76 -16.61
N ASN A 44 2.88 -8.13 -15.59
CA ASN A 44 3.38 -9.49 -15.43
C ASN A 44 2.93 -10.09 -14.11
N THR A 45 2.53 -11.35 -14.14
CA THR A 45 2.39 -12.16 -12.93
C THR A 45 3.78 -12.47 -12.38
N VAL A 46 3.97 -12.32 -11.08
CA VAL A 46 5.23 -12.63 -10.40
C VAL A 46 4.97 -13.59 -9.24
N SER A 47 5.99 -14.37 -8.87
CA SER A 47 5.96 -15.13 -7.63
C SER A 47 6.40 -14.23 -6.49
N LEU A 48 5.68 -14.27 -5.37
CA LEU A 48 6.13 -13.64 -4.14
C LEU A 48 7.27 -14.46 -3.52
N PRO A 49 8.18 -13.80 -2.78
CA PRO A 49 9.22 -14.50 -2.04
C PRO A 49 8.62 -15.49 -1.03
N ALA A 50 9.41 -16.48 -0.62
CA ALA A 50 9.03 -17.33 0.49
C ALA A 50 8.86 -16.47 1.77
N PRO A 51 7.92 -16.84 2.66
CA PRO A 51 7.75 -16.16 3.94
C PRO A 51 9.06 -16.11 4.73
N SER A 52 9.34 -14.98 5.38
CA SER A 52 10.42 -14.88 6.36
C SER A 52 10.01 -15.53 7.68
N GLU A 53 10.95 -16.14 8.39
CA GLU A 53 10.73 -16.62 9.76
C GLU A 53 10.63 -15.46 10.76
N HIS A 54 11.28 -14.34 10.48
CA HIS A 54 11.39 -13.20 11.39
C HIS A 54 10.46 -12.06 11.00
N PHE A 55 10.24 -11.84 9.70
CA PHE A 55 9.47 -10.70 9.21
C PHE A 55 8.10 -11.13 8.67
N HIS A 56 7.06 -10.40 9.06
CA HIS A 56 5.68 -10.72 8.74
C HIS A 56 4.99 -9.51 8.13
N LEU A 57 4.34 -9.72 6.98
CA LEU A 57 3.37 -8.76 6.48
C LEU A 57 2.04 -8.94 7.20
N PHE A 58 1.35 -7.84 7.48
CA PHE A 58 0.06 -7.87 8.16
C PHE A 58 -0.87 -6.79 7.62
N LEU A 59 -2.17 -7.01 7.81
CA LEU A 59 -3.20 -6.00 7.64
C LEU A 59 -3.69 -5.51 9.00
N LEU A 60 -3.85 -4.21 9.15
CA LEU A 60 -4.50 -3.58 10.30
C LEU A 60 -5.85 -3.01 9.86
N ASP A 61 -6.95 -3.51 10.43
CA ASP A 61 -8.28 -2.97 10.17
C ASP A 61 -8.56 -1.75 11.05
N SER A 62 -8.79 -0.60 10.44
CA SER A 62 -9.19 0.62 11.14
C SER A 62 -10.59 0.56 11.78
N GLN A 63 -11.39 -0.45 11.44
CA GLN A 63 -12.81 -0.56 11.82
C GLN A 63 -13.66 0.63 11.33
N GLN A 64 -13.17 1.39 10.35
CA GLN A 64 -13.87 2.54 9.77
C GLN A 64 -14.09 2.33 8.26
N PRO A 65 -15.28 2.68 7.73
CA PRO A 65 -15.51 2.60 6.30
C PRO A 65 -14.63 3.60 5.54
N ARG A 66 -14.25 3.25 4.31
CA ARG A 66 -13.43 4.11 3.45
C ARG A 66 -14.22 5.30 2.90
N SER A 67 -13.57 6.45 2.79
CA SER A 67 -14.04 7.62 2.04
C SER A 67 -13.12 7.89 0.83
N THR A 68 -13.12 6.97 -0.13
CA THR A 68 -12.17 6.97 -1.26
C THR A 68 -12.26 8.22 -2.14
N GLY A 69 -13.47 8.62 -2.56
CA GLY A 69 -13.65 9.68 -3.55
C GLY A 69 -13.10 11.04 -3.11
N GLN A 70 -13.44 11.48 -1.90
CA GLN A 70 -13.00 12.77 -1.37
C GLN A 70 -11.48 12.83 -1.17
N LEU A 71 -10.88 11.74 -0.71
CA LEU A 71 -9.43 11.67 -0.47
C LEU A 71 -8.64 11.66 -1.78
N VAL A 72 -9.15 10.98 -2.82
CA VAL A 72 -8.56 11.04 -4.16
C VAL A 72 -8.64 12.46 -4.72
N SER A 73 -9.80 13.13 -4.64
CA SER A 73 -9.93 14.52 -5.08
C SER A 73 -9.00 15.47 -4.32
N TRP A 74 -8.88 15.30 -3.00
CA TRP A 74 -7.95 16.08 -2.20
C TRP A 74 -6.50 15.88 -2.63
N PHE A 75 -6.07 14.62 -2.85
CA PHE A 75 -4.72 14.30 -3.30
C PHE A 75 -4.40 14.92 -4.65
N LEU A 76 -5.32 14.81 -5.61
CA LEU A 76 -5.16 15.41 -6.94
C LEU A 76 -5.03 16.94 -6.84
N ALA A 77 -5.81 17.58 -5.97
CA ALA A 77 -5.70 19.02 -5.73
C ALA A 77 -4.35 19.39 -5.08
N GLN A 78 -3.80 18.57 -4.18
CA GLN A 78 -2.44 18.81 -3.65
C GLN A 78 -1.37 18.70 -4.74
N CYS A 79 -1.54 17.79 -5.70
CA CYS A 79 -0.61 17.63 -6.83
C CYS A 79 -0.66 18.80 -7.83
N GLU A 80 -1.60 19.73 -7.73
CA GLU A 80 -1.56 20.99 -8.49
C GLU A 80 -0.46 21.94 -7.97
N ASP A 81 -0.01 21.76 -6.72
CA ASP A 81 1.18 22.43 -6.19
C ASP A 81 2.46 21.72 -6.66
N ASN A 82 3.30 22.46 -7.39
CA ASN A 82 4.53 21.92 -7.97
C ASN A 82 5.51 21.40 -6.92
N ASN A 83 5.56 21.98 -5.71
CA ASN A 83 6.46 21.49 -4.67
C ASN A 83 5.95 20.16 -4.11
N TYR A 84 4.65 20.07 -3.83
CA TYR A 84 4.04 18.82 -3.38
C TYR A 84 4.23 17.72 -4.44
N PHE A 85 3.93 18.02 -5.71
CA PHE A 85 4.11 17.08 -6.81
C PHE A 85 5.57 16.64 -6.96
N HIS A 86 6.52 17.58 -6.89
CA HIS A 86 7.94 17.25 -6.94
C HIS A 86 8.37 16.31 -5.82
N ARG A 87 7.82 16.44 -4.60
CA ARG A 87 8.10 15.48 -3.51
C ARG A 87 7.55 14.08 -3.81
N ILE A 88 6.38 14.00 -4.44
CA ILE A 88 5.84 12.71 -4.86
C ILE A 88 6.79 12.04 -5.85
N GLU A 89 7.23 12.79 -6.87
CA GLU A 89 8.11 12.25 -7.92
C GLU A 89 9.52 11.93 -7.43
N ALA A 90 10.12 12.82 -6.63
CA ALA A 90 11.52 12.73 -6.24
C ALA A 90 11.75 11.94 -4.94
N GLU A 91 10.74 11.81 -4.07
CA GLU A 91 10.87 11.12 -2.78
C GLU A 91 9.96 9.89 -2.72
N PHE A 92 8.64 10.05 -2.87
CA PHE A 92 7.69 8.96 -2.58
C PHE A 92 7.71 7.82 -3.60
N ILE A 93 7.75 8.14 -4.90
CA ILE A 93 7.78 7.12 -5.97
C ILE A 93 9.05 6.25 -5.86
N PRO A 94 10.27 6.80 -5.71
CA PRO A 94 11.47 6.01 -5.50
C PRO A 94 11.39 5.07 -4.29
N LEU A 95 10.89 5.55 -3.14
CA LEU A 95 10.72 4.71 -1.95
C LEU A 95 9.80 3.51 -2.21
N VAL A 96 8.69 3.72 -2.94
CA VAL A 96 7.76 2.63 -3.29
C VAL A 96 8.40 1.65 -4.28
N GLN A 97 9.16 2.13 -5.26
CA GLN A 97 9.87 1.27 -6.22
C GLN A 97 10.90 0.39 -5.51
N GLU A 98 11.70 0.99 -4.63
CA GLU A 98 12.67 0.27 -3.81
C GLU A 98 12.01 -0.79 -2.92
N ALA A 99 10.85 -0.50 -2.31
CA ALA A 99 10.12 -1.48 -1.50
C ALA A 99 9.65 -2.69 -2.31
N ILE A 100 9.26 -2.47 -3.57
CA ILE A 100 8.88 -3.55 -4.49
C ILE A 100 10.12 -4.41 -4.81
N GLU A 101 11.25 -3.79 -5.11
CA GLU A 101 12.49 -4.52 -5.40
C GLU A 101 12.97 -5.34 -4.20
N LEU A 102 13.04 -4.73 -3.01
CA LEU A 102 13.42 -5.40 -1.77
C LEU A 102 12.51 -6.57 -1.42
N LEU A 103 11.19 -6.43 -1.65
CA LEU A 103 10.26 -7.54 -1.50
C LEU A 103 10.57 -8.67 -2.49
N LEU A 104 10.80 -8.36 -3.76
CA LEU A 104 11.07 -9.37 -4.80
C LEU A 104 12.41 -10.07 -4.59
N THR A 105 13.40 -9.40 -4.02
CA THR A 105 14.72 -9.96 -3.69
C THR A 105 14.79 -10.60 -2.30
N SER A 106 13.69 -10.57 -1.53
CA SER A 106 13.60 -11.11 -0.16
C SER A 106 14.51 -10.42 0.86
N ASP A 107 14.84 -9.14 0.65
CA ASP A 107 15.62 -8.35 1.60
C ASP A 107 14.70 -7.71 2.66
N TRP A 108 14.31 -8.51 3.65
CA TRP A 108 13.28 -8.16 4.61
C TRP A 108 13.68 -7.07 5.62
N GLU A 109 14.96 -7.01 5.98
CA GLU A 109 15.49 -6.02 6.91
C GLU A 109 15.49 -4.64 6.24
N ALA A 110 16.09 -4.54 5.05
CA ALA A 110 16.03 -3.32 4.25
C ALA A 110 14.59 -2.95 3.88
N LEU A 111 13.70 -3.93 3.64
CA LEU A 111 12.28 -3.66 3.39
C LEU A 111 11.61 -3.01 4.61
N LEU A 112 11.92 -3.45 5.84
CA LEU A 112 11.39 -2.84 7.05
C LEU A 112 11.88 -1.39 7.21
N GLU A 113 13.17 -1.14 6.94
CA GLU A 113 13.76 0.21 6.95
C GLU A 113 13.14 1.10 5.88
N ASN A 114 13.02 0.63 4.64
CA ASN A 114 12.40 1.42 3.57
C ASN A 114 10.90 1.67 3.84
N MET A 115 10.20 0.70 4.42
CA MET A 115 8.83 0.89 4.90
C MET A 115 8.73 1.95 6.01
N HIS A 116 9.79 2.21 6.79
CA HIS A 116 9.82 3.35 7.72
C HIS A 116 9.79 4.67 6.96
N HIS A 117 10.57 4.82 5.90
CA HIS A 117 10.59 6.03 5.09
C HIS A 117 9.25 6.27 4.38
N ILE A 118 8.63 5.23 3.83
CA ILE A 118 7.27 5.28 3.27
C ILE A 118 6.27 5.71 4.36
N SER A 119 6.30 5.04 5.51
CA SER A 119 5.42 5.33 6.65
C SER A 119 5.51 6.79 7.10
N TRP A 120 6.74 7.31 7.20
CA TRP A 120 7.00 8.69 7.63
C TRP A 120 6.51 9.70 6.59
N PHE A 121 6.80 9.45 5.30
CA PHE A 121 6.33 10.30 4.21
C PHE A 121 4.81 10.41 4.22
N GLN A 122 4.12 9.26 4.31
CA GLN A 122 2.66 9.21 4.34
C GLN A 122 2.09 9.88 5.59
N PHE A 123 2.71 9.70 6.76
CA PHE A 123 2.29 10.38 7.98
C PHE A 123 2.36 11.91 7.85
N LYS A 124 3.43 12.40 7.22
CA LYS A 124 3.69 13.84 7.06
C LYS A 124 2.82 14.49 5.98
N TYR A 125 2.68 13.85 4.82
CA TYR A 125 2.09 14.49 3.64
C TYR A 125 0.70 13.97 3.30
N PHE A 126 0.31 12.77 3.75
CA PHE A 126 -1.03 12.19 3.49
C PHE A 126 -1.90 12.21 4.73
N GLU A 127 -1.77 13.28 5.52
CA GLU A 127 -2.44 13.48 6.81
C GLU A 127 -3.93 13.08 6.82
N PRO A 128 -4.77 13.51 5.84
CA PRO A 128 -6.20 13.22 5.85
C PRO A 128 -6.54 11.77 5.52
N MET A 129 -5.60 11.01 4.95
CA MET A 129 -5.78 9.61 4.58
C MET A 129 -5.51 8.65 5.75
N ILE A 130 -5.05 9.15 6.90
CA ILE A 130 -4.80 8.37 8.10
C ILE A 130 -5.89 8.68 9.13
N PRO A 131 -6.79 7.73 9.43
CA PRO A 131 -7.81 7.90 10.47
C PRO A 131 -7.21 8.36 11.79
N SER A 132 -7.89 9.27 12.48
CA SER A 132 -7.44 9.79 13.77
C SER A 132 -7.22 8.68 14.81
N THR A 133 -8.03 7.63 14.76
CA THR A 133 -7.93 6.43 15.60
C THR A 133 -6.63 5.66 15.40
N LEU A 134 -6.03 5.71 14.20
CA LEU A 134 -4.79 5.01 13.89
C LEU A 134 -3.53 5.88 14.04
N ARG A 135 -3.67 7.19 14.26
CA ARG A 135 -2.50 8.09 14.39
C ARG A 135 -1.53 7.67 15.48
N ASN A 136 -2.05 7.27 16.64
CA ASN A 136 -1.20 6.84 17.76
C ASN A 136 -0.45 5.54 17.44
N VAL A 137 -1.13 4.58 16.81
CA VAL A 137 -0.51 3.33 16.36
C VAL A 137 0.55 3.61 15.29
N TRP A 138 0.26 4.53 14.37
CA TRP A 138 1.20 4.94 13.31
C TRP A 138 2.45 5.58 13.90
N LEU A 139 2.29 6.51 14.86
CA LEU A 139 3.39 7.14 15.58
C LEU A 139 4.20 6.12 16.38
N GLN A 140 3.55 5.15 17.04
CA GLN A 140 4.23 4.05 17.73
C GLN A 140 5.08 3.22 16.77
N GLY A 141 4.57 2.93 15.57
CA GLY A 141 5.33 2.25 14.51
C GLY A 141 6.54 3.08 14.05
N LEU A 142 6.38 4.40 13.89
CA LEU A 142 7.46 5.31 13.51
C LEU A 142 8.53 5.46 14.60
N SER A 143 8.14 5.43 15.88
CA SER A 143 9.05 5.59 17.02
C SER A 143 9.69 4.29 17.49
N SER A 144 9.34 3.15 16.88
CA SER A 144 9.85 1.84 17.27
C SER A 144 10.60 1.18 16.13
N ASP A 145 11.32 0.09 16.40
CA ASP A 145 12.07 -0.65 15.38
C ASP A 145 11.36 -1.93 14.94
N TRP A 146 10.16 -2.21 15.46
CA TRP A 146 9.55 -3.54 15.33
C TRP A 146 8.35 -3.64 14.39
N PHE A 147 7.73 -2.52 13.97
CA PHE A 147 6.77 -2.53 12.86
C PHE A 147 6.65 -1.19 12.15
N LYS A 148 6.21 -1.21 10.89
CA LYS A 148 5.88 -0.01 10.09
C LYS A 148 4.57 -0.21 9.34
N LEU A 149 3.84 0.90 9.13
CA LEU A 149 2.56 0.92 8.42
C LEU A 149 2.67 1.73 7.14
N LYS A 150 1.85 1.37 6.15
CA LYS A 150 1.55 2.19 4.99
C LYS A 150 0.07 2.09 4.61
N LEU A 151 -0.40 3.07 3.85
CA LEU A 151 -1.73 3.03 3.25
C LEU A 151 -1.88 1.79 2.35
N CYS A 152 -3.06 1.15 2.42
CA CYS A 152 -3.49 0.10 1.49
C CYS A 152 -4.72 0.61 0.72
N GLY A 153 -4.50 1.02 -0.54
CA GLY A 153 -5.48 1.79 -1.33
C GLY A 153 -5.45 3.28 -0.99
N ALA A 154 -6.59 3.97 -1.12
CA ALA A 154 -6.70 5.42 -0.96
C ALA A 154 -6.61 5.93 0.50
N GLY A 155 -6.65 5.03 1.50
CA GLY A 155 -6.70 5.40 2.91
C GLY A 155 -8.08 5.88 3.38
N GLY A 156 -8.11 6.55 4.54
CA GLY A 156 -9.32 7.07 5.18
C GLY A 156 -10.18 6.05 5.90
N GLY A 157 -9.75 4.78 5.92
CA GLY A 157 -10.50 3.67 6.51
C GLY A 157 -10.12 2.33 5.87
N GLY A 158 -10.81 1.27 6.28
CA GLY A 158 -10.52 -0.11 5.90
C GLY A 158 -9.17 -0.58 6.42
N PHE A 159 -8.47 -1.35 5.60
CA PHE A 159 -7.19 -1.94 5.96
C PHE A 159 -5.99 -1.05 5.64
N PHE A 160 -4.94 -1.23 6.44
CA PHE A 160 -3.60 -0.68 6.28
C PHE A 160 -2.62 -1.83 6.20
N LEU A 161 -1.58 -1.71 5.37
CA LEU A 161 -0.57 -2.75 5.21
C LEU A 161 0.61 -2.42 6.13
N GLY A 162 1.16 -3.42 6.80
CA GLY A 162 2.37 -3.27 7.57
C GLY A 162 3.33 -4.43 7.45
N ILE A 163 4.53 -4.20 7.95
CA ILE A 163 5.59 -5.19 8.14
C ILE A 163 6.03 -5.13 9.60
N THR A 164 6.27 -6.28 10.22
CA THR A 164 6.76 -6.40 11.60
C THR A 164 7.81 -7.49 11.72
N ASN A 165 8.76 -7.33 12.64
CA ASN A 165 9.68 -8.39 13.06
C ASN A 165 9.29 -9.07 14.39
N ASP A 166 8.13 -8.72 14.96
CA ASP A 166 7.61 -9.27 16.21
C ASP A 166 6.07 -9.37 16.17
N LEU A 167 5.58 -10.35 15.39
CA LEU A 167 4.15 -10.59 15.22
C LEU A 167 3.42 -10.93 16.54
N PRO A 168 3.98 -11.75 17.46
CA PRO A 168 3.35 -12.00 18.75
C PRO A 168 3.10 -10.72 19.56
N ARG A 169 4.11 -9.84 19.65
CA ARG A 169 3.97 -8.54 20.31
C ARG A 169 2.95 -7.66 19.60
N LEU A 170 2.98 -7.61 18.26
CA LEU A 170 2.02 -6.84 17.47
C LEU A 170 0.58 -7.22 17.79
N GLN A 171 0.28 -8.52 17.81
CA GLN A 171 -1.06 -9.04 18.07
C GLN A 171 -1.50 -8.84 19.53
N GLN A 172 -0.54 -8.73 20.46
CA GLN A 172 -0.81 -8.44 21.86
C GLN A 172 -1.09 -6.95 22.10
N GLU A 173 -0.33 -6.05 21.47
CA GLU A 173 -0.41 -4.61 21.71
C GLU A 173 -1.43 -3.90 20.80
N ILE A 174 -1.61 -4.36 19.56
CA ILE A 174 -2.41 -3.70 18.54
C ILE A 174 -3.61 -4.58 18.16
N PRO A 175 -4.86 -4.14 18.41
CA PRO A 175 -6.05 -4.91 18.04
C PRO A 175 -6.28 -4.90 16.52
N PHE A 176 -7.08 -5.86 16.05
CA PHE A 176 -7.53 -5.97 14.64
C PHE A 176 -6.40 -6.19 13.61
N VAL A 177 -5.33 -6.86 14.04
CA VAL A 177 -4.22 -7.28 13.18
C VAL A 177 -4.51 -8.65 12.54
N LEU A 178 -4.35 -8.75 11.24
CA LEU A 178 -4.45 -9.97 10.45
C LEU A 178 -3.09 -10.29 9.81
N SER A 179 -2.49 -11.43 10.13
CA SER A 179 -1.25 -11.87 9.48
C SER A 179 -1.51 -12.29 8.03
N LEU A 180 -0.68 -11.84 7.09
CA LEU A 180 -0.69 -12.31 5.71
C LEU A 180 0.21 -13.53 5.57
N ARG A 181 -0.27 -14.54 4.82
CA ARG A 181 0.56 -15.66 4.38
C ARG A 181 0.93 -15.41 2.93
N LEU A 182 2.22 -15.27 2.67
CA LEU A 182 2.80 -15.17 1.33
C LEU A 182 2.92 -16.55 0.68
#